data_AF-A0A966RFQ9-F1
#
_entry.id   AF-A0A966RFQ9-F1
#
_cell.length_a   1.000
_cell.length_b   1.000
_cell.length_c   1.000
_cell.angle_alpha   90.00
_cell.angle_beta   90.00
_cell.angle_gamma   90.00
#
_symmetry.space_group_name_H-M   'P 1'
#
loop_
_entity.id
_entity.type
_entity.pdbx_description
1 polymer ?
#
loop_
_entity_poly.entity_id
_entity_poly.type
_entity_poly.pdbx_seq_one_letter_code
_entity_poly.pdbx_strand_id
1 'polypeptide(L)' 'MSFRDTTSLESERILGSCQVTDLYLLGLAVLDGVRFVTFKESINLAAVAGALPAKLIVIR' A
#
# COMPACT_ATOMS: atom_id res chain seq x y z
N MET A 1 -21.39 -0.82 9.76
CA MET A 1 -20.74 0.44 9.32
C MET A 1 -19.87 0.08 8.12
N SER A 2 -20.28 0.50 6.93
CA SER A 2 -19.67 0.05 5.67
C SER A 2 -18.35 0.80 5.44
N PHE A 3 -17.24 0.07 5.45
CA PHE A 3 -15.88 0.58 5.30
C PHE A 3 -15.57 0.79 3.80
N ARG A 4 -16.17 1.82 3.22
CA ARG A 4 -15.88 2.25 1.84
C ARG A 4 -15.59 3.75 1.86
N ASP A 5 -14.49 4.11 2.51
CA ASP A 5 -14.02 5.49 2.48
C ASP A 5 -12.59 5.53 1.92
N THR A 6 -12.55 5.91 0.64
CA THR A 6 -11.54 6.81 0.07
C THR A 6 -10.07 6.38 0.12
N THR A 7 -9.74 5.21 -0.44
CA THR A 7 -8.40 4.99 -1.01
C THR A 7 -8.36 5.50 -2.44
N SER A 8 -7.98 6.77 -2.62
CA SER A 8 -7.56 7.31 -3.92
C SER A 8 -6.22 6.68 -4.29
N LEU A 9 -6.26 5.47 -4.84
CA LEU A 9 -5.11 4.84 -5.48
C LEU A 9 -4.84 5.61 -6.77
N GLU A 10 -3.67 6.24 -6.90
CA GLU A 10 -3.24 6.84 -8.17
C GLU A 10 -3.02 5.72 -9.20
N SER A 11 -4.09 5.40 -9.95
CA SER A 11 -4.11 4.31 -10.94
C SER A 11 -3.02 4.42 -12.02
N GLU A 12 -2.44 5.61 -12.23
CA GLU A 12 -1.37 5.84 -13.21
C GLU A 12 -0.01 5.22 -12.83
N ARG A 13 0.18 4.76 -11.59
CA ARG A 13 1.47 4.17 -11.13
C ARG A 13 1.47 2.65 -11.02
N ILE A 14 0.42 1.98 -11.47
CA ILE A 14 0.23 0.53 -11.34
C ILE A 14 0.76 -0.17 -12.61
N LEU A 15 1.96 -0.74 -12.57
CA LEU A 15 2.63 -1.41 -13.71
C LEU A 15 2.52 -2.95 -13.67
N GLY A 16 1.52 -3.52 -12.99
CA GLY A 16 1.20 -4.95 -13.09
C GLY A 16 0.25 -5.47 -12.01
N SER A 17 -0.50 -6.55 -12.30
CA SER A 17 -1.51 -7.14 -11.39
C SER A 17 -0.97 -7.44 -9.98
N CYS A 18 0.26 -7.95 -9.86
CA CYS A 18 0.88 -8.19 -8.56
C CYS A 18 1.12 -6.90 -7.76
N GLN A 19 1.38 -5.77 -8.42
CA GLN A 19 1.58 -4.48 -7.76
C GLN A 19 0.27 -3.90 -7.23
N VAL A 20 -0.88 -4.18 -7.88
CA VAL A 20 -2.19 -3.74 -7.40
C VAL A 20 -2.47 -4.27 -6.01
N THR A 21 -2.26 -5.58 -5.79
CA THR A 21 -2.51 -6.21 -4.50
C THR A 21 -1.60 -5.67 -3.42
N ASP A 22 -0.31 -5.51 -3.72
CA ASP A 22 0.66 -4.98 -2.78
C ASP A 22 0.35 -3.53 -2.37
N LEU A 23 -0.08 -2.69 -3.33
CA LEU A 23 -0.50 -1.31 -3.07
C LEU A 23 -1.81 -1.24 -2.28
N TYR A 24 -2.76 -2.14 -2.56
CA TYR A 24 -4.00 -2.25 -1.81
C TYR A 24 -3.74 -2.61 -0.33
N LEU A 25 -2.86 -3.60 -0.09
CA LEU A 25 -2.50 -4.02 1.26
C LEU A 25 -1.72 -2.93 2.01
N LEU A 26 -0.83 -2.21 1.31
CA LEU A 26 -0.15 -1.04 1.87
C LEU A 26 -1.15 0.08 2.23
N GLY A 27 -2.13 0.35 1.35
CA GLY A 27 -3.21 1.30 1.59
C GLY A 27 -4.04 0.95 2.83
N LEU A 28 -4.43 -0.32 2.96
CA LEU A 28 -5.10 -0.85 4.15
C LEU A 28 -4.25 -0.64 5.41
N ALA A 29 -2.95 -0.91 5.35
CA ALA A 29 -2.07 -0.72 6.51
C ALA A 29 -1.96 0.75 6.94
N VAL A 30 -2.00 1.68 5.99
CA VAL A 30 -2.06 3.12 6.28
C VAL A 30 -3.38 3.48 6.96
N LEU A 31 -4.51 3.04 6.40
CA LEU A 31 -5.85 3.29 6.94
C LEU A 31 -6.04 2.74 8.35
N ASP A 32 -5.63 1.50 8.59
CA ASP A 32 -5.84 0.80 9.85
C ASP A 32 -4.76 1.13 10.89
N GLY A 33 -3.80 1.98 10.55
CA GLY A 33 -2.72 2.34 11.47
C GLY A 33 -1.68 1.23 11.69
N VAL A 34 -1.78 0.10 10.98
CA VAL A 34 -0.86 -1.05 11.10
C VAL A 34 0.36 -0.91 10.18
N ARG A 35 1.17 -1.97 10.08
CA ARG A 35 2.37 -2.02 9.23
C ARG A 35 2.20 -3.13 8.20
N PHE A 36 2.50 -2.84 6.94
CA PHE A 36 2.53 -3.82 5.88
C PHE A 36 3.92 -4.45 5.81
N VAL A 37 3.98 -5.77 5.94
CA VAL A 37 5.22 -6.55 5.94
C VAL A 37 5.27 -7.39 4.67
N THR A 38 6.36 -7.34 3.92
CA THR A 38 6.51 -8.05 2.64
C THR A 38 7.94 -8.53 2.42
N PHE A 39 8.13 -9.45 1.49
CA PHE A 39 9.45 -9.84 0.96
C PHE A 39 9.79 -9.09 -0.34
N LYS A 40 8.86 -8.31 -0.88
CA LYS A 40 9.04 -7.58 -2.15
C LYS A 40 9.63 -6.20 -1.92
N GLU A 41 10.76 -5.95 -2.56
CA GLU A 41 11.45 -4.65 -2.52
C GLU A 41 10.88 -3.63 -3.50
N SER A 42 10.10 -4.07 -4.49
CA SER A 42 9.61 -3.23 -5.58
C SER A 42 8.36 -2.42 -5.25
N ILE A 43 7.99 -2.27 -3.98
CA ILE A 43 6.77 -1.54 -3.60
C ILE A 43 7.05 -0.04 -3.57
N ASN A 44 6.34 0.71 -4.40
CA ASN A 44 6.44 2.16 -4.44
C ASN A 44 5.56 2.79 -3.35
N LEU A 45 6.17 3.23 -2.24
CA LEU A 45 5.50 3.96 -1.17
C LEU A 45 4.77 5.22 -1.67
N ALA A 46 5.32 5.91 -2.67
CA ALA A 46 4.73 7.14 -3.19
C ALA A 46 3.42 6.92 -3.97
N ALA A 47 3.07 5.66 -4.29
CA ALA A 47 1.81 5.33 -4.92
C ALA A 47 0.64 5.21 -3.93
N VAL A 48 0.88 5.32 -2.61
CA VAL A 48 -0.15 5.30 -1.57
C VAL A 48 -0.09 6.60 -0.78
N ALA A 49 -1.15 7.41 -0.88
CA ALA A 49 -1.27 8.65 -0.12
C ALA A 49 -1.19 8.38 1.39
N GLY A 50 -0.34 9.13 2.10
CA GLY A 50 -0.13 8.97 3.54
C GLY A 50 0.76 7.78 3.94
N ALA A 51 1.30 7.01 2.98
CA ALA A 51 2.27 5.96 3.28
C ALA A 51 3.60 6.56 3.74
N LEU A 52 3.89 6.40 5.02
CA LEU A 52 5.19 6.70 5.62
C LEU A 52 6.13 5.50 5.49
N PRO A 53 7.46 5.67 5.46
CA PRO A 53 8.41 4.56 5.43
C PRO A 53 8.19 3.54 6.56
N ALA A 54 7.73 4.00 7.73
CA ALA A 54 7.40 3.13 8.87
C ALA A 54 6.23 2.16 8.62
N LYS A 55 5.43 2.39 7.56
CA LYS A 55 4.26 1.58 7.19
C LYS A 55 4.62 0.41 6.29
N LEU A 56 5.84 0.36 5.75
CA LEU A 56 6.34 -0.73 4.93
C LEU A 56 7.58 -1.34 5.56
N ILE A 57 7.53 -2.63 5.90
CA ILE A 57 8.68 -3.41 6.36
C ILE A 57 8.97 -4.46 5.29
N VAL A 58 10.20 -4.43 4.77
CA VAL A 58 10.69 -5.48 3.89
C VAL A 58 11.57 -6.43 4.69
N ILE A 59 11.21 -7.72 4.71
CA ILE A 59 11.98 -8.78 5.37
C ILE A 59 12.72 -9.57 4.29
N ARG A 60 13.97 -9.93 4.56
CA ARG A 60 14.84 -10.73 3.70
C ARG A 60 15.12 -12.08 4.34
#